data_AF-A0A2K1QUP6-F1
#
_entry.id   AF-A0A2K1QUP6-F1
#
_cell.length_a   1.000
_cell.length_b   1.000
_cell.length_c   1.000
_cell.angle_alpha   90.00
_cell.angle_beta   90.00
_cell.angle_gamma   90.00
#
_symmetry.space_group_name_H-M   'P 1'
#
loop_
_entity.id
_entity.type
_entity.pdbx_description
1 polymer ?
#
loop_
_entity_poly.entity_id
_entity_poly.type
_entity_poly.pdbx_seq_one_letter_code
_entity_poly.pdbx_strand_id
1 'polypeptide(L)'
;MLVPSKAALLALAALCFDQVACESNAERYQKILKDPKERAKYRAACPAYEQYARQPHQPFSDGPLRLPYQRPQELCRTFESEHVERTIAHMNTVMKDKDLSRIFENAFPNTLDTTVRWHVDGSEKLDDTSDGFDYDEGRWEGPQSFIVTGDINAEWLRDSTNQLAQYQRLVNKDSALNNLILGAINTQAEYVIESPYCNAFQPPPPSGLAPSGGGAKDNVHPAYEPSKVFECKYELDSLAAFLSLTNQFSNHSSSTAFLTPRWYSALKVLLHTLDEQSKPTFDPETGSYERNEYTFQRHTDAGTETLALKGVGNPLAHGTNLVRSAFRPSDDATILGFYIPANAMISVELRRTAAILKGAGKPSLYKDLTARADAIEKGIWDHGVVTHAKWGKVFAYEVDGYGSHILMDDANLPSLLSLPLLGFVERDNEVYQNTRKMILSREGNPYYLQGRAFRGIGGPHIGLTHAWPMSLLVQIMTSDDDDEIIQCLDLVKEAAPLGLIHESINVEKVRDYTRPWFAWANSVFAQTILDLAERKPHLLFGTGAEPYVIG
;
A
#
# COMPACT_ATOMS: atom_id res chain seq x y z
N MET A 1 4.03 -20.67 81.62
CA MET A 1 3.42 -21.36 80.47
C MET A 1 1.97 -20.93 80.38
N LEU A 2 1.63 -20.08 79.42
CA LEU A 2 0.26 -19.70 79.08
C LEU A 2 0.10 -19.98 77.59
N VAL A 3 -0.66 -21.03 77.29
CA VAL A 3 -1.04 -21.44 75.93
C VAL A 3 -2.08 -20.42 75.43
N PRO A 4 -1.98 -19.89 74.20
CA PRO A 4 -3.00 -18.98 73.69
C PRO A 4 -4.33 -19.70 73.52
N SER A 5 -5.42 -18.99 73.82
CA SER A 5 -6.81 -19.42 73.66
C SER A 5 -7.12 -19.87 72.21
N LYS A 6 -7.95 -20.90 72.05
CA LYS A 6 -8.45 -21.40 70.75
C LYS A 6 -9.11 -20.32 69.88
N ALA A 7 -9.55 -19.20 70.47
CA ALA A 7 -10.09 -18.06 69.73
C ALA A 7 -9.01 -17.29 68.93
N ALA A 8 -7.76 -17.25 69.41
CA ALA A 8 -6.65 -16.60 68.70
C ALA A 8 -6.16 -17.43 67.50
N LEU A 9 -6.26 -18.77 67.58
CA LEU A 9 -5.95 -19.67 66.47
C LEU A 9 -7.01 -19.63 65.35
N LEU A 10 -8.28 -19.40 65.69
CA LEU A 10 -9.35 -19.23 64.70
C LEU A 10 -9.29 -17.87 63.98
N ALA A 11 -8.82 -16.81 64.64
CA ALA A 11 -8.58 -15.51 64.00
C ALA A 11 -7.37 -15.54 63.04
N LEU A 12 -6.33 -16.32 63.34
CA LEU A 12 -5.20 -16.56 62.42
C LEU A 12 -5.56 -17.50 61.26
N ALA A 13 -6.51 -18.43 61.45
CA ALA A 13 -7.03 -19.26 60.36
C ALA A 13 -7.98 -18.48 59.42
N ALA A 14 -8.72 -17.49 59.93
CA ALA A 14 -9.58 -16.64 59.10
C ALA A 14 -8.77 -15.65 58.24
N LEU A 15 -7.58 -15.22 58.67
CA LEU A 15 -6.63 -14.44 57.86
C LEU A 15 -5.88 -15.29 56.80
N CYS A 16 -6.08 -16.61 56.80
CA CYS A 16 -5.57 -17.52 55.76
C CYS A 16 -6.69 -18.03 54.82
N PHE A 17 -7.91 -17.51 54.94
CA PHE A 17 -9.05 -17.88 54.10
C PHE A 17 -9.82 -16.67 53.54
N ASP A 18 -9.18 -15.50 53.44
CA ASP A 18 -9.49 -14.66 52.28
C ASP A 18 -8.93 -15.39 51.08
N GLN A 19 -9.82 -15.82 50.18
CA GLN A 19 -9.46 -16.23 48.83
C GLN A 19 -8.65 -15.08 48.22
N VAL A 20 -7.33 -15.12 48.38
CA VAL A 20 -6.40 -14.56 47.42
C VAL A 20 -6.79 -15.23 46.13
N ALA A 21 -7.60 -14.55 45.32
CA ALA A 21 -7.69 -14.83 43.91
C ALA A 21 -6.24 -14.78 43.42
N CYS A 22 -5.65 -15.97 43.26
CA CYS A 22 -4.29 -16.16 42.83
C CYS A 22 -4.27 -15.90 41.31
N GLU A 23 -4.67 -14.69 40.90
CA GLU A 23 -4.61 -14.25 39.52
C GLU A 23 -3.15 -13.90 39.26
N SER A 24 -2.48 -14.73 38.47
CA SER A 24 -1.13 -14.45 38.02
C SER A 24 -1.11 -13.16 37.21
N ASN A 25 0.05 -12.48 37.14
CA ASN A 25 0.20 -11.30 36.29
C ASN A 25 -0.15 -11.60 34.82
N ALA A 26 0.07 -12.83 34.35
CA ALA A 26 -0.29 -13.28 33.02
C ALA A 26 -1.82 -13.37 32.83
N GLU A 27 -2.55 -13.95 33.79
CA GLU A 27 -4.02 -14.01 33.76
C GLU A 27 -4.64 -12.63 33.82
N ARG A 28 -4.11 -11.76 34.69
CA ARG A 28 -4.54 -10.36 34.78
C ARG A 28 -4.28 -9.60 33.48
N TYR A 29 -3.12 -9.81 32.85
CA TYR A 29 -2.78 -9.21 31.56
C TYR A 29 -3.72 -9.69 30.44
N GLN A 30 -3.99 -10.99 30.39
CA GLN A 30 -4.96 -11.58 29.45
C GLN A 30 -6.38 -11.05 29.66
N LYS A 31 -6.77 -10.78 30.90
CA LYS A 31 -8.05 -10.16 31.23
C LYS A 31 -8.12 -8.70 30.75
N ILE A 32 -7.04 -7.93 30.91
CA ILE A 32 -6.93 -6.56 30.39
C ILE A 32 -7.01 -6.56 28.85
N LEU A 33 -6.32 -7.47 28.18
CA LEU A 33 -6.37 -7.60 26.72
C LEU A 33 -7.79 -7.84 26.18
N LYS A 34 -8.58 -8.61 26.93
CA LYS A 34 -9.96 -8.98 26.57
C LYS A 34 -11.02 -7.93 26.95
N ASP A 35 -10.66 -6.90 27.73
CA ASP A 35 -11.57 -5.82 28.11
C ASP A 35 -11.23 -4.53 27.33
N PRO A 36 -12.05 -4.12 26.36
CA PRO A 36 -11.81 -2.92 25.55
C PRO A 36 -11.67 -1.64 26.37
N LYS A 37 -12.41 -1.50 27.49
CA LYS A 37 -12.36 -0.31 28.34
C LYS A 37 -11.07 -0.25 29.14
N GLU A 38 -10.61 -1.38 29.66
CA GLU A 38 -9.32 -1.45 30.35
C GLU A 38 -8.17 -1.25 29.37
N ARG A 39 -8.21 -1.89 28.19
CA ARG A 39 -7.21 -1.71 27.13
C ARG A 39 -7.07 -0.24 26.70
N ALA A 40 -8.18 0.48 26.55
CA ALA A 40 -8.17 1.90 26.20
C ALA A 40 -7.39 2.78 27.20
N LYS A 41 -7.36 2.41 28.49
CA LYS A 41 -6.60 3.15 29.52
C LYS A 41 -5.09 3.04 29.30
N TYR A 42 -4.61 1.90 28.81
CA TYR A 42 -3.18 1.67 28.56
C TYR A 42 -2.71 2.22 27.21
N ARG A 43 -3.62 2.47 26.26
CA ARG A 43 -3.28 3.06 24.94
C ARG A 43 -2.59 4.41 25.06
N ALA A 44 -2.95 5.23 26.06
CA ALA A 44 -2.30 6.52 26.31
C ALA A 44 -0.81 6.40 26.72
N ALA A 45 -0.39 5.23 27.20
CA ALA A 45 1.00 4.94 27.58
C ALA A 45 1.82 4.29 26.45
N CYS A 46 1.18 4.00 25.31
CA CYS A 46 1.87 3.41 24.16
C CYS A 46 2.82 4.43 23.52
N PRO A 47 4.09 4.06 23.27
CA PRO A 47 5.01 4.96 22.59
C PRO A 47 4.53 5.25 21.17
N ALA A 48 4.81 6.46 20.67
CA ALA A 48 4.62 6.76 19.27
C ALA A 48 5.47 5.80 18.42
N TYR A 49 4.83 5.03 17.53
CA TYR A 49 5.52 3.97 16.81
C TYR A 49 6.66 4.49 15.93
N GLU A 50 6.54 5.72 15.40
CA GLU A 50 7.63 6.38 14.68
C GLU A 50 8.93 6.49 15.50
N GLN A 51 8.83 6.73 16.81
CA GLN A 51 10.00 6.76 17.69
C GLN A 51 10.45 5.36 18.08
N TYR A 52 9.49 4.45 18.29
CA TYR A 52 9.78 3.05 18.57
C TYR A 52 10.60 2.43 17.44
N ALA A 53 10.11 2.50 16.19
CA ALA A 53 10.75 1.90 15.01
C ALA A 53 12.17 2.42 14.69
N ARG A 54 12.66 3.45 15.38
CA ARG A 54 14.02 3.99 15.23
C ARG A 54 15.06 3.31 16.13
N GLN A 55 14.63 2.44 17.05
CA GLN A 55 15.51 1.82 18.06
C GLN A 55 15.41 0.29 18.01
N PRO A 56 16.49 -0.42 18.38
CA PRO A 56 16.44 -1.87 18.53
C PRO A 56 15.77 -2.30 19.84
N HIS A 57 14.94 -3.33 19.80
CA HIS A 57 14.30 -3.91 20.98
C HIS A 57 14.54 -5.42 21.09
N GLN A 58 14.60 -5.88 22.34
CA GLN A 58 14.61 -7.31 22.66
C GLN A 58 13.19 -7.91 22.58
N PRO A 59 13.08 -9.23 22.32
CA PRO A 59 14.17 -10.17 22.05
C PRO A 59 14.73 -10.02 20.63
N PHE A 60 16.05 -10.20 20.48
CA PHE A 60 16.69 -10.30 19.16
C PHE A 60 16.39 -11.65 18.51
N SER A 61 16.44 -11.73 17.18
CA SER A 61 16.42 -13.01 16.46
C SER A 61 17.61 -13.91 16.83
N ASP A 62 17.46 -15.20 16.57
CA ASP A 62 18.51 -16.22 16.75
C ASP A 62 19.38 -16.41 15.49
N GLY A 63 19.23 -15.53 14.50
CA GLY A 63 20.07 -15.50 13.30
C GLY A 63 21.37 -14.70 13.50
N PRO A 64 22.32 -14.78 12.54
CA PRO A 64 23.61 -14.10 12.62
C PRO A 64 23.52 -12.57 12.72
N LEU A 65 22.50 -11.94 12.14
CA LEU A 65 22.30 -10.48 12.18
C LEU A 65 21.69 -10.02 13.51
N ARG A 66 21.09 -10.92 14.30
CA ARG A 66 20.48 -10.61 15.61
C ARG A 66 19.49 -9.44 15.49
N LEU A 67 18.62 -9.48 14.49
CA LEU A 67 17.64 -8.43 14.19
C LEU A 67 16.68 -8.20 15.36
N PRO A 68 16.34 -6.94 15.66
CA PRO A 68 15.49 -6.59 16.80
C PRO A 68 14.01 -6.90 16.54
N TYR A 69 13.26 -7.06 17.63
CA TYR A 69 11.81 -7.08 17.60
C TYR A 69 11.27 -5.67 17.37
N GLN A 70 10.26 -5.54 16.50
CA GLN A 70 9.68 -4.23 16.16
C GLN A 70 8.15 -4.19 16.22
N ARG A 71 7.47 -5.24 16.69
CA ARG A 71 6.02 -5.11 16.89
C ARG A 71 5.75 -4.32 18.18
N PRO A 72 4.69 -3.50 18.22
CA PRO A 72 4.22 -2.92 19.48
C PRO A 72 3.90 -4.01 20.50
N GLN A 73 3.94 -3.62 21.78
CA GLN A 73 3.32 -4.41 22.85
C GLN A 73 1.85 -4.71 22.49
N GLU A 74 1.34 -5.88 22.87
CA GLU A 74 0.00 -6.35 22.44
C GLU A 74 -1.10 -5.31 22.70
N LEU A 75 -1.12 -4.69 23.88
CA LEU A 75 -2.08 -3.63 24.23
C LEU A 75 -2.02 -2.40 23.31
N CYS A 76 -0.88 -2.16 22.66
CA CYS A 76 -0.62 -1.02 21.77
C CYS A 76 -0.92 -1.30 20.29
N ARG A 77 -1.21 -2.56 19.92
CA ARG A 77 -1.59 -2.91 18.55
C ARG A 77 -2.95 -2.30 18.22
N THR A 78 -3.06 -1.71 17.04
CA THR A 78 -4.26 -0.98 16.62
C THR A 78 -5.39 -1.88 16.11
N PHE A 79 -5.04 -3.03 15.53
CA PHE A 79 -5.95 -4.06 15.04
C PHE A 79 -5.31 -5.44 15.23
N GLU A 80 -6.11 -6.47 15.47
CA GLU A 80 -5.64 -7.83 15.74
C GLU A 80 -6.37 -8.86 14.89
N SER A 81 -5.65 -9.89 14.46
CA SER A 81 -6.21 -11.03 13.73
C SER A 81 -5.55 -12.32 14.23
N GLU A 82 -6.37 -13.28 14.67
CA GLU A 82 -5.88 -14.59 15.11
C GLU A 82 -5.23 -15.37 13.95
N HIS A 83 -5.72 -15.20 12.72
CA HIS A 83 -5.13 -15.83 11.54
C HIS A 83 -3.76 -15.25 11.20
N VAL A 84 -3.57 -13.95 11.41
CA VAL A 84 -2.26 -13.30 11.26
C VAL A 84 -1.28 -13.84 12.29
N GLU A 85 -1.66 -13.92 13.58
CA GLU A 85 -0.78 -14.48 14.61
C GLU A 85 -0.42 -15.95 14.35
N ARG A 86 -1.38 -16.77 13.88
CA ARG A 86 -1.10 -18.17 13.50
C ARG A 86 -0.17 -18.28 12.31
N THR A 87 -0.30 -17.40 11.32
CA THR A 87 0.60 -17.34 10.17
C THR A 87 2.02 -16.99 10.61
N ILE A 88 2.17 -15.99 11.48
CA ILE A 88 3.47 -15.60 12.06
C ILE A 88 4.09 -16.76 12.83
N ALA A 89 3.34 -17.43 13.70
CA ALA A 89 3.83 -18.56 14.48
C ALA A 89 4.27 -19.73 13.60
N HIS A 90 3.52 -20.02 12.52
CA HIS A 90 3.89 -21.03 11.53
C HIS A 90 5.21 -20.66 10.85
N MET A 91 5.29 -19.47 10.26
CA MET A 91 6.47 -19.01 9.53
C MET A 91 7.72 -18.97 10.42
N ASN A 92 7.58 -18.51 11.67
CA ASN A 92 8.64 -18.56 12.69
C ASN A 92 9.17 -19.97 12.97
N THR A 93 8.32 -20.97 12.85
CA THR A 93 8.70 -22.37 13.03
C THR A 93 9.44 -22.90 11.80
N VAL A 94 8.87 -22.71 10.60
CA VAL A 94 9.32 -23.40 9.38
C VAL A 94 10.42 -22.70 8.60
N MET A 95 10.53 -21.37 8.70
CA MET A 95 11.60 -20.63 8.01
C MET A 95 12.96 -20.99 8.59
N LYS A 96 13.90 -21.36 7.71
CA LYS A 96 15.27 -21.73 8.09
C LYS A 96 16.09 -20.52 8.53
N ASP A 97 15.98 -19.42 7.80
CA ASP A 97 16.64 -18.17 8.13
C ASP A 97 15.84 -17.43 9.22
N LYS A 98 16.39 -17.39 10.43
CA LYS A 98 15.74 -16.78 11.60
C LYS A 98 15.81 -15.24 11.60
N ASP A 99 16.71 -14.63 10.85
CA ASP A 99 16.69 -13.18 10.65
C ASP A 99 15.61 -12.80 9.64
N LEU A 100 15.49 -13.53 8.54
CA LEU A 100 14.41 -13.33 7.57
C LEU A 100 13.03 -13.56 8.22
N SER A 101 12.92 -14.58 9.07
CA SER A 101 11.72 -14.85 9.86
C SER A 101 11.38 -13.70 10.82
N ARG A 102 12.39 -13.06 11.44
CA ARG A 102 12.19 -11.89 12.29
C ARG A 102 11.67 -10.69 11.51
N ILE A 103 12.19 -10.45 10.30
CA ILE A 103 11.65 -9.39 9.43
C ILE A 103 10.19 -9.72 9.08
N PHE A 104 9.87 -10.96 8.73
CA PHE A 104 8.49 -11.36 8.45
C PHE A 104 7.56 -11.14 9.64
N GLU A 105 7.97 -11.56 10.85
CA GLU A 105 7.21 -11.33 12.08
C GLU A 105 6.98 -9.84 12.35
N ASN A 106 7.96 -8.98 12.09
CA ASN A 106 7.83 -7.54 12.27
C ASN A 106 6.99 -6.87 11.17
N ALA A 107 7.15 -7.30 9.92
CA ALA A 107 6.62 -6.65 8.73
C ALA A 107 5.20 -7.09 8.38
N PHE A 108 4.90 -8.40 8.44
CA PHE A 108 3.60 -8.94 8.05
C PHE A 108 2.43 -8.34 8.82
N PRO A 109 2.47 -8.13 10.15
CA PRO A 109 1.39 -7.48 10.89
C PRO A 109 1.54 -5.96 10.99
N ASN A 110 2.58 -5.33 10.41
CA ASN A 110 2.94 -3.94 10.72
C ASN A 110 1.78 -2.96 10.46
N THR A 111 1.05 -3.13 9.35
CA THR A 111 -0.17 -2.36 9.06
C THR A 111 -1.21 -2.50 10.17
N LEU A 112 -1.59 -3.74 10.52
CA LEU A 112 -2.60 -3.97 11.56
C LEU A 112 -2.14 -3.47 12.93
N ASP A 113 -0.87 -3.67 13.26
CA ASP A 113 -0.28 -3.30 14.53
C ASP A 113 -0.20 -1.78 14.70
N THR A 114 -0.04 -1.00 13.62
CA THR A 114 0.41 0.41 13.73
C THR A 114 -0.35 1.45 12.93
N THR A 115 -1.04 1.08 11.84
CA THR A 115 -1.59 2.05 10.87
C THR A 115 -3.11 2.11 10.79
N VAL A 116 -3.82 1.15 11.39
CA VAL A 116 -5.29 1.21 11.49
C VAL A 116 -5.67 2.26 12.55
N ARG A 117 -5.78 3.52 12.15
CA ARG A 117 -6.00 4.64 13.08
C ARG A 117 -7.44 4.75 13.55
N TRP A 118 -8.37 4.34 12.71
CA TRP A 118 -9.77 4.29 13.05
C TRP A 118 -10.46 3.17 12.26
N HIS A 119 -11.34 2.45 12.93
CA HIS A 119 -12.16 1.42 12.32
C HIS A 119 -13.48 1.31 13.09
N VAL A 120 -14.58 1.25 12.35
CA VAL A 120 -15.90 0.89 12.87
C VAL A 120 -16.49 -0.22 12.01
N ASP A 121 -17.28 -1.09 12.64
CA ASP A 121 -17.83 -2.29 11.99
C ASP A 121 -19.15 -2.05 11.26
N GLY A 122 -19.66 -0.81 11.29
CA GLY A 122 -20.94 -0.41 10.71
C GLY A 122 -22.16 -0.67 11.61
N SER A 123 -21.97 -1.07 12.87
CA SER A 123 -23.08 -1.25 13.82
C SER A 123 -23.66 0.06 14.36
N GLU A 124 -22.88 1.13 14.36
CA GLU A 124 -23.27 2.45 14.81
C GLU A 124 -23.51 3.38 13.62
N LYS A 125 -24.56 4.21 13.70
CA LYS A 125 -24.76 5.29 12.74
C LYS A 125 -23.71 6.36 13.00
N LEU A 126 -22.84 6.59 12.04
CA LEU A 126 -21.87 7.67 12.07
C LEU A 126 -22.58 9.01 11.78
N ASP A 127 -22.27 10.02 12.58
CA ASP A 127 -22.78 11.38 12.39
C ASP A 127 -21.70 12.24 11.74
N ASP A 128 -22.01 12.85 10.60
CA ASP A 128 -21.12 13.83 9.96
C ASP A 128 -21.37 15.20 10.60
N THR A 129 -20.67 15.45 11.70
CA THR A 129 -20.80 16.72 12.44
C THR A 129 -20.10 17.90 11.76
N SER A 130 -19.46 17.69 10.60
CA SER A 130 -18.60 18.69 9.97
C SER A 130 -19.35 19.74 9.15
N ASP A 131 -20.55 19.44 8.65
CA ASP A 131 -21.34 20.45 7.92
C ASP A 131 -22.86 20.20 8.01
N GLY A 132 -23.59 21.10 8.68
CA GLY A 132 -25.06 20.98 8.88
C GLY A 132 -25.91 21.17 7.61
N PHE A 133 -25.27 21.26 6.45
CA PHE A 133 -25.90 21.52 5.14
C PHE A 133 -25.54 20.47 4.07
N ASP A 134 -24.66 19.51 4.37
CA ASP A 134 -24.23 18.46 3.42
C ASP A 134 -25.08 17.19 3.60
N TYR A 135 -26.17 17.09 2.83
CA TYR A 135 -27.10 15.96 2.84
C TYR A 135 -26.77 14.95 1.73
N ASP A 136 -25.55 14.41 1.72
CA ASP A 136 -25.22 13.31 0.80
C ASP A 136 -25.73 11.98 1.40
N GLU A 137 -26.88 11.50 0.92
CA GLU A 137 -27.49 10.24 1.42
C GLU A 137 -26.51 9.06 1.30
N GLY A 138 -26.38 8.32 2.40
CA GLY A 138 -25.54 7.13 2.48
C GLY A 138 -24.05 7.38 2.77
N ARG A 139 -23.62 8.64 2.93
CA ARG A 139 -22.25 8.99 3.29
C ARG A 139 -21.85 8.35 4.63
N TRP A 140 -20.68 7.73 4.67
CA TRP A 140 -20.14 7.05 5.86
C TRP A 140 -21.00 5.90 6.41
N GLU A 141 -21.96 5.36 5.65
CA GLU A 141 -22.71 4.18 6.08
C GLU A 141 -21.87 2.89 6.02
N GLY A 142 -22.18 1.94 6.92
CA GLY A 142 -21.51 0.65 6.99
C GLY A 142 -20.13 0.70 7.65
N PRO A 143 -19.34 -0.38 7.50
CA PRO A 143 -17.98 -0.40 8.03
C PRO A 143 -17.13 0.69 7.39
N GLN A 144 -16.22 1.28 8.16
CA GLN A 144 -15.25 2.28 7.71
C GLN A 144 -13.89 2.00 8.33
N SER A 145 -12.81 2.23 7.59
CA SER A 145 -11.44 2.01 8.07
C SER A 145 -10.51 3.07 7.51
N PHE A 146 -9.85 3.80 8.40
CA PHE A 146 -8.83 4.78 8.05
C PHE A 146 -7.43 4.21 8.30
N ILE A 147 -6.66 4.05 7.24
CA ILE A 147 -5.37 3.35 7.23
C ILE A 147 -4.29 4.32 6.77
N VAL A 148 -3.42 4.72 7.69
CA VAL A 148 -2.36 5.68 7.38
C VAL A 148 -1.13 5.02 6.78
N THR A 149 -0.28 5.78 6.08
CA THR A 149 0.94 5.25 5.43
C THR A 149 1.99 4.75 6.43
N GLY A 150 1.96 5.30 7.63
CA GLY A 150 2.92 5.04 8.70
C GLY A 150 3.28 6.33 9.41
N ASP A 151 4.52 6.78 9.20
CA ASP A 151 5.08 8.03 9.77
C ASP A 151 4.32 9.31 9.37
N ILE A 152 3.41 9.25 8.40
CA ILE A 152 2.51 10.33 8.02
C ILE A 152 1.08 9.93 8.40
N ASN A 153 0.39 10.78 9.15
CA ASN A 153 -0.96 10.50 9.65
C ASN A 153 -2.05 10.91 8.64
N ALA A 154 -1.89 10.47 7.39
CA ALA A 154 -2.85 10.63 6.30
C ALA A 154 -2.93 9.33 5.50
N GLU A 155 -4.03 9.14 4.77
CA GLU A 155 -4.27 7.95 3.97
C GLU A 155 -4.03 8.24 2.49
N TRP A 156 -3.04 7.57 1.91
CA TRP A 156 -2.89 7.46 0.46
C TRP A 156 -3.72 6.28 -0.03
N LEU A 157 -4.49 6.46 -1.10
CA LEU A 157 -5.28 5.37 -1.69
C LEU A 157 -4.38 4.22 -2.15
N ARG A 158 -3.21 4.54 -2.69
CA ARG A 158 -2.18 3.57 -3.08
C ARG A 158 -1.65 2.80 -1.88
N ASP A 159 -1.16 3.50 -0.86
CA ASP A 159 -0.52 2.89 0.30
C ASP A 159 -1.51 2.00 1.05
N SER A 160 -2.72 2.49 1.38
CA SER A 160 -3.70 1.70 2.15
C SER A 160 -4.14 0.45 1.40
N THR A 161 -4.24 0.52 0.07
CA THR A 161 -4.50 -0.66 -0.77
C THR A 161 -3.37 -1.68 -0.69
N ASN A 162 -2.12 -1.26 -0.90
CA ASN A 162 -0.98 -2.16 -0.87
C ASN A 162 -0.66 -2.68 0.54
N GLN A 163 -0.99 -1.91 1.57
CA GLN A 163 -0.87 -2.26 2.99
C GLN A 163 -1.84 -3.36 3.42
N LEU A 164 -2.92 -3.60 2.67
CA LEU A 164 -3.92 -4.62 2.97
C LEU A 164 -3.81 -5.86 2.07
N ALA A 165 -3.06 -5.80 0.98
CA ALA A 165 -3.00 -6.84 -0.05
C ALA A 165 -2.64 -8.24 0.49
N GLN A 166 -1.68 -8.32 1.41
CA GLN A 166 -1.23 -9.57 2.05
C GLN A 166 -2.29 -10.23 2.95
N TYR A 167 -3.32 -9.50 3.36
CA TYR A 167 -4.40 -10.04 4.22
C TYR A 167 -5.62 -10.51 3.40
N GLN A 168 -5.70 -10.16 2.11
CA GLN A 168 -6.87 -10.43 1.28
C GLN A 168 -7.24 -11.92 1.23
N ARG A 169 -6.27 -12.84 1.25
CA ARG A 169 -6.53 -14.30 1.28
C ARG A 169 -7.15 -14.80 2.59
N LEU A 170 -7.07 -14.02 3.67
CA LEU A 170 -7.59 -14.38 4.99
C LEU A 170 -9.06 -13.98 5.19
N VAL A 171 -9.63 -13.13 4.33
CA VAL A 171 -10.95 -12.50 4.55
C VAL A 171 -12.13 -13.47 4.64
N ASN A 172 -12.01 -14.70 4.12
CA ASN A 172 -13.07 -15.72 4.28
C ASN A 172 -13.01 -16.46 5.62
N LYS A 173 -11.86 -16.42 6.28
CA LYS A 173 -11.61 -17.15 7.52
C LYS A 173 -11.59 -16.21 8.72
N ASP A 174 -11.31 -14.94 8.49
CA ASP A 174 -11.24 -13.90 9.50
C ASP A 174 -12.28 -12.80 9.20
N SER A 175 -13.41 -12.84 9.91
CA SER A 175 -14.50 -11.88 9.74
C SER A 175 -14.11 -10.46 10.16
N ALA A 176 -13.16 -10.32 11.09
CA ALA A 176 -12.67 -9.00 11.49
C ALA A 176 -11.82 -8.40 10.35
N LEU A 177 -10.91 -9.17 9.76
CA LEU A 177 -10.17 -8.70 8.57
C LEU A 177 -11.10 -8.43 7.38
N ASN A 178 -12.11 -9.28 7.17
CA ASN A 178 -13.13 -9.03 6.14
C ASN A 178 -13.78 -7.65 6.31
N ASN A 179 -14.24 -7.38 7.53
CA ASN A 179 -14.92 -6.14 7.87
C ASN A 179 -13.98 -4.92 7.81
N LEU A 180 -12.72 -5.08 8.23
CA LEU A 180 -11.69 -4.04 8.11
C LEU A 180 -11.46 -3.65 6.64
N ILE A 181 -11.28 -4.62 5.74
CA ILE A 181 -11.02 -4.37 4.32
C ILE A 181 -12.27 -3.83 3.62
N LEU A 182 -13.46 -4.35 3.95
CA LEU A 182 -14.72 -3.76 3.48
C LEU A 182 -14.84 -2.30 3.94
N GLY A 183 -14.43 -2.00 5.18
CA GLY A 183 -14.37 -0.64 5.70
C GLY A 183 -13.41 0.25 4.91
N ALA A 184 -12.24 -0.25 4.55
CA ALA A 184 -11.29 0.49 3.73
C ALA A 184 -11.85 0.79 2.34
N ILE A 185 -12.56 -0.16 1.70
CA ILE A 185 -13.21 0.07 0.40
C ILE A 185 -14.26 1.18 0.51
N ASN A 186 -15.08 1.17 1.57
CA ASN A 186 -16.10 2.18 1.77
C ASN A 186 -15.48 3.55 2.05
N THR A 187 -14.41 3.62 2.85
CA THR A 187 -13.70 4.86 3.14
C THR A 187 -13.03 5.44 1.89
N GLN A 188 -12.35 4.61 1.09
CA GLN A 188 -11.78 5.06 -0.18
C GLN A 188 -12.87 5.50 -1.18
N ALA A 189 -14.06 4.89 -1.18
CA ALA A 189 -15.16 5.34 -2.03
C ALA A 189 -15.57 6.80 -1.70
N GLU A 190 -15.63 7.16 -0.41
CA GLU A 190 -15.92 8.54 0.01
C GLU A 190 -14.82 9.51 -0.43
N TYR A 191 -13.55 9.11 -0.33
CA TYR A 191 -12.43 9.91 -0.79
C TYR A 191 -12.43 10.15 -2.30
N VAL A 192 -12.73 9.12 -3.09
CA VAL A 192 -12.87 9.25 -4.55
C VAL A 192 -14.04 10.16 -4.94
N ILE A 193 -15.16 10.11 -4.21
CA ILE A 193 -16.30 11.00 -4.45
C ILE A 193 -15.94 12.45 -4.11
N GLU A 194 -15.27 12.67 -2.98
CA GLU A 194 -14.93 13.99 -2.48
C GLU A 194 -13.90 14.69 -3.38
N SER A 195 -12.83 14.01 -3.78
CA SER A 195 -11.74 14.65 -4.53
C SER A 195 -10.95 13.62 -5.36
N PRO A 196 -11.43 13.23 -6.55
CA PRO A 196 -10.83 12.15 -7.36
C PRO A 196 -9.47 12.48 -7.97
N TYR A 197 -9.03 13.73 -7.86
CA TYR A 197 -7.72 14.19 -8.32
C TYR A 197 -6.66 14.18 -7.23
N CYS A 198 -7.01 13.80 -6.00
CA CYS A 198 -6.10 13.84 -4.87
C CYS A 198 -5.60 12.44 -4.48
N ASN A 199 -4.31 12.33 -4.18
CA ASN A 199 -3.64 11.09 -3.78
C ASN A 199 -3.84 10.79 -2.28
N ALA A 200 -3.97 11.82 -1.43
CA ALA A 200 -3.90 11.68 0.02
C ALA A 200 -5.02 12.40 0.78
N PHE A 201 -5.57 11.74 1.80
CA PHE A 201 -6.74 12.21 2.54
C PHE A 201 -6.50 12.32 4.05
N GLN A 202 -7.18 13.29 4.66
CA GLN A 202 -7.22 13.50 6.09
C GLN A 202 -8.12 12.45 6.76
N PRO A 203 -8.05 12.28 8.10
CA PRO A 203 -8.95 11.40 8.81
C PRO A 203 -10.43 11.69 8.49
N PRO A 204 -11.27 10.66 8.31
CA PRO A 204 -12.71 10.85 8.09
C PRO A 204 -13.33 11.69 9.21
N PRO A 205 -14.22 12.66 8.93
CA PRO A 205 -14.83 13.48 9.97
C PRO A 205 -15.47 12.66 11.12
N PRO A 206 -16.19 11.54 10.85
CA PRO A 206 -16.74 10.72 11.93
C PRO A 206 -15.71 10.03 12.84
N SER A 207 -14.44 9.98 12.45
CA SER A 207 -13.37 9.41 13.29
C SER A 207 -13.07 10.27 14.52
N GLY A 208 -13.42 11.57 14.50
CA GLY A 208 -13.05 12.53 15.54
C GLY A 208 -11.54 12.79 15.66
N LEU A 209 -10.73 12.26 14.74
CA LEU A 209 -9.30 12.50 14.70
C LEU A 209 -9.04 13.88 14.07
N ALA A 210 -8.09 14.61 14.64
CA ALA A 210 -7.68 15.89 14.07
C ALA A 210 -6.96 15.69 12.73
N PRO A 211 -7.20 16.55 11.73
CA PRO A 211 -6.39 16.60 10.53
C PRO A 211 -4.91 16.74 10.86
N SER A 212 -4.08 16.06 10.08
CA SER A 212 -2.64 16.24 10.11
C SER A 212 -2.28 17.65 9.65
N GLY A 213 -1.17 18.21 10.17
CA GLY A 213 -0.76 19.60 9.94
C GLY A 213 -0.82 20.04 8.47
N GLY A 214 -1.00 21.35 8.25
CA GLY A 214 -1.35 21.90 6.94
C GLY A 214 -0.39 21.46 5.83
N GLY A 215 -0.92 20.71 4.86
CA GLY A 215 -0.23 20.35 3.64
C GLY A 215 0.38 21.57 2.93
N ALA A 216 1.22 21.32 1.94
CA ALA A 216 1.82 22.41 1.17
C ALA A 216 0.74 23.35 0.62
N LYS A 217 1.04 24.65 0.57
CA LYS A 217 0.14 25.63 -0.03
C LYS A 217 0.17 25.48 -1.54
N ASP A 218 -0.65 24.57 -2.03
CA ASP A 218 -0.74 24.24 -3.45
C ASP A 218 -1.85 25.07 -4.11
N ASN A 219 -1.58 25.48 -5.35
CA ASN A 219 -2.59 26.05 -6.23
C ASN A 219 -3.11 24.93 -7.13
N VAL A 220 -4.29 24.42 -6.80
CA VAL A 220 -4.88 23.24 -7.46
C VAL A 220 -6.25 23.57 -8.02
N HIS A 221 -6.53 23.03 -9.21
CA HIS A 221 -7.87 22.98 -9.78
C HIS A 221 -8.19 21.53 -10.16
N PRO A 222 -9.40 21.01 -9.88
CA PRO A 222 -10.43 21.62 -9.04
C PRO A 222 -9.94 21.93 -7.61
N ALA A 223 -10.57 22.92 -6.96
CA ALA A 223 -10.23 23.23 -5.57
C ALA A 223 -10.66 22.07 -4.66
N TYR A 224 -9.87 21.80 -3.64
CA TYR A 224 -10.14 20.76 -2.63
C TYR A 224 -10.33 21.39 -1.25
N GLU A 225 -10.99 20.66 -0.34
CA GLU A 225 -11.19 21.07 1.05
C GLU A 225 -9.99 20.59 1.91
N PRO A 226 -9.12 21.48 2.43
CA PRO A 226 -7.90 21.08 3.16
C PRO A 226 -8.16 20.35 4.48
N SER A 227 -9.37 20.44 5.05
CA SER A 227 -9.75 19.63 6.22
C SER A 227 -10.04 18.17 5.89
N LYS A 228 -10.29 17.84 4.61
CA LYS A 228 -10.60 16.49 4.12
C LYS A 228 -9.48 15.88 3.28
N VAL A 229 -8.69 16.71 2.59
CA VAL A 229 -7.58 16.29 1.72
C VAL A 229 -6.24 16.71 2.32
N PHE A 230 -5.28 15.78 2.35
CA PHE A 230 -3.93 16.04 2.83
C PHE A 230 -3.04 16.59 1.71
N GLU A 231 -3.08 15.96 0.54
CA GLU A 231 -2.33 16.36 -0.66
C GLU A 231 -3.16 16.04 -1.90
N CYS A 232 -3.07 16.90 -2.91
CA CYS A 232 -3.85 16.76 -4.13
C CYS A 232 -2.99 16.63 -5.40
N LYS A 233 -2.02 15.71 -5.37
CA LYS A 233 -1.26 15.31 -6.56
C LYS A 233 -2.04 14.25 -7.33
N TYR A 234 -2.40 14.53 -8.59
CA TYR A 234 -3.17 13.60 -9.39
C TYR A 234 -2.30 12.46 -9.93
N GLU A 235 -2.62 11.27 -9.45
CA GLU A 235 -1.95 10.03 -9.75
C GLU A 235 -2.97 9.03 -10.27
N LEU A 236 -2.82 8.59 -11.52
CA LEU A 236 -3.74 7.63 -12.13
C LEU A 236 -3.79 6.32 -11.34
N ASP A 237 -2.68 5.92 -10.71
CA ASP A 237 -2.61 4.72 -9.88
C ASP A 237 -3.43 4.85 -8.58
N SER A 238 -3.68 6.05 -8.06
CA SER A 238 -4.53 6.23 -6.87
C SER A 238 -5.97 5.78 -7.14
N LEU A 239 -6.50 6.10 -8.32
CA LEU A 239 -7.82 5.61 -8.77
C LEU A 239 -7.79 4.12 -9.11
N ALA A 240 -6.69 3.63 -9.70
CA ALA A 240 -6.51 2.21 -9.96
C ALA A 240 -6.40 1.38 -8.66
N ALA A 241 -5.81 1.94 -7.60
CA ALA A 241 -5.69 1.33 -6.29
C ALA A 241 -7.05 1.10 -5.64
N PHE A 242 -7.98 2.08 -5.73
CA PHE A 242 -9.36 1.91 -5.27
C PHE A 242 -10.07 0.72 -5.94
N LEU A 243 -9.94 0.58 -7.27
CA LEU A 243 -10.47 -0.58 -7.98
C LEU A 243 -9.73 -1.86 -7.58
N SER A 244 -8.40 -1.82 -7.41
CA SER A 244 -7.60 -2.98 -7.02
C SER A 244 -7.98 -3.51 -5.64
N LEU A 245 -8.15 -2.64 -4.64
CA LEU A 245 -8.62 -3.01 -3.31
C LEU A 245 -9.95 -3.76 -3.39
N THR A 246 -10.88 -3.21 -4.18
CA THR A 246 -12.19 -3.80 -4.42
C THR A 246 -12.09 -5.16 -5.13
N ASN A 247 -11.29 -5.23 -6.19
CA ASN A 247 -11.17 -6.42 -7.02
C ASN A 247 -10.49 -7.56 -6.25
N GLN A 248 -9.45 -7.27 -5.47
CA GLN A 248 -8.79 -8.24 -4.58
C GLN A 248 -9.77 -8.77 -3.52
N PHE A 249 -10.52 -7.87 -2.87
CA PHE A 249 -11.51 -8.27 -1.87
C PHE A 249 -12.61 -9.15 -2.47
N SER A 250 -13.16 -8.77 -3.62
CA SER A 250 -14.20 -9.57 -4.30
C SER A 250 -13.66 -10.94 -4.73
N ASN A 251 -12.46 -10.99 -5.29
CA ASN A 251 -11.83 -12.23 -5.76
C ASN A 251 -11.60 -13.22 -4.61
N HIS A 252 -11.20 -12.74 -3.44
CA HIS A 252 -10.92 -13.62 -2.29
C HIS A 252 -12.14 -13.89 -1.42
N SER A 253 -13.09 -12.96 -1.29
CA SER A 253 -14.26 -13.13 -0.42
C SER A 253 -15.51 -13.68 -1.11
N SER A 254 -15.59 -13.55 -2.44
CA SER A 254 -16.85 -13.64 -3.20
C SER A 254 -17.97 -12.71 -2.70
N SER A 255 -17.65 -11.76 -1.80
CA SER A 255 -18.61 -10.80 -1.26
C SER A 255 -18.90 -9.71 -2.27
N THR A 256 -20.16 -9.30 -2.33
CA THR A 256 -20.62 -8.11 -3.06
C THR A 256 -21.05 -6.99 -2.11
N ALA A 257 -20.74 -7.09 -0.82
CA ALA A 257 -21.19 -6.15 0.21
C ALA A 257 -20.71 -4.70 -0.06
N PHE A 258 -19.59 -4.54 -0.77
CA PHE A 258 -19.06 -3.24 -1.16
C PHE A 258 -19.84 -2.58 -2.31
N LEU A 259 -20.72 -3.30 -3.03
CA LEU A 259 -21.52 -2.75 -4.15
C LEU A 259 -22.68 -1.88 -3.63
N THR A 260 -22.35 -0.88 -2.82
CA THR A 260 -23.25 0.10 -2.23
C THR A 260 -23.55 1.22 -3.24
N PRO A 261 -24.63 1.99 -3.05
CA PRO A 261 -24.89 3.18 -3.86
C PRO A 261 -23.69 4.15 -3.89
N ARG A 262 -23.01 4.34 -2.75
CA ARG A 262 -21.78 5.15 -2.65
C ARG A 262 -20.66 4.60 -3.52
N TRP A 263 -20.41 3.29 -3.49
CA TRP A 263 -19.39 2.69 -4.35
C TRP A 263 -19.67 2.90 -5.85
N TYR A 264 -20.95 2.81 -6.27
CA TYR A 264 -21.31 3.14 -7.66
C TYR A 264 -21.13 4.62 -7.99
N SER A 265 -21.38 5.53 -7.04
CA SER A 265 -21.06 6.96 -7.19
C SER A 265 -19.56 7.17 -7.35
N ALA A 266 -18.73 6.54 -6.52
CA ALA A 266 -17.27 6.58 -6.64
C ALA A 266 -16.79 6.06 -8.00
N LEU A 267 -17.33 4.92 -8.48
CA LEU A 267 -17.03 4.40 -9.81
C LEU A 267 -17.40 5.41 -10.91
N LYS A 268 -18.57 6.05 -10.81
CA LYS A 268 -18.98 7.06 -11.79
C LYS A 268 -18.03 8.27 -11.80
N VAL A 269 -17.64 8.75 -10.63
CA VAL A 269 -16.68 9.86 -10.49
C VAL A 269 -15.32 9.47 -11.07
N LEU A 270 -14.82 8.28 -10.74
CA LEU A 270 -13.59 7.73 -11.31
C LEU A 270 -13.64 7.70 -12.84
N LEU A 271 -14.68 7.12 -13.44
CA LEU A 271 -14.81 7.04 -14.90
C LEU A 271 -14.87 8.42 -15.56
N HIS A 272 -15.55 9.37 -14.93
CA HIS A 272 -15.56 10.75 -15.39
C HIS A 272 -14.17 11.39 -15.33
N THR A 273 -13.40 11.17 -14.26
CA THR A 273 -12.01 11.63 -14.16
C THR A 273 -11.13 11.02 -15.24
N LEU A 274 -11.29 9.73 -15.56
CA LEU A 274 -10.57 9.10 -16.67
C LEU A 274 -10.93 9.77 -18.02
N ASP A 275 -12.20 10.12 -18.25
CA ASP A 275 -12.63 10.82 -19.47
C ASP A 275 -11.98 12.20 -19.58
N GLU A 276 -11.97 12.98 -18.49
CA GLU A 276 -11.32 14.29 -18.45
C GLU A 276 -9.82 14.20 -18.71
N GLN A 277 -9.15 13.22 -18.11
CA GLN A 277 -7.70 13.06 -18.21
C GLN A 277 -7.24 12.30 -19.47
N SER A 278 -8.18 11.82 -20.29
CA SER A 278 -7.92 11.29 -21.63
C SER A 278 -7.96 12.37 -22.72
N LYS A 279 -8.37 13.61 -22.39
CA LYS A 279 -8.44 14.71 -23.36
C LYS A 279 -7.04 15.16 -23.81
N PRO A 280 -6.85 15.45 -25.10
CA PRO A 280 -5.58 15.96 -25.61
C PRO A 280 -5.32 17.39 -25.14
N THR A 281 -4.09 17.85 -25.32
CA THR A 281 -3.75 19.26 -25.03
C THR A 281 -4.24 20.22 -26.11
N PHE A 282 -4.39 19.74 -27.34
CA PHE A 282 -4.88 20.52 -28.47
C PHE A 282 -5.99 19.75 -29.19
N ASP A 283 -7.01 20.48 -29.62
CA ASP A 283 -8.08 19.94 -30.45
C ASP A 283 -7.51 19.48 -31.82
N PRO A 284 -7.78 18.24 -32.26
CA PRO A 284 -7.17 17.69 -33.47
C PRO A 284 -7.65 18.34 -34.77
N GLU A 285 -8.83 18.98 -34.78
CA GLU A 285 -9.41 19.57 -36.00
C GLU A 285 -8.99 21.04 -36.17
N THR A 286 -8.96 21.80 -35.08
CA THR A 286 -8.74 23.25 -35.06
C THR A 286 -7.35 23.64 -34.57
N GLY A 287 -6.67 22.76 -33.82
CA GLY A 287 -5.39 23.03 -33.18
C GLY A 287 -5.47 23.96 -31.97
N SER A 288 -6.68 24.31 -31.49
CA SER A 288 -6.83 25.17 -30.31
C SER A 288 -6.43 24.44 -29.04
N TYR A 289 -5.91 25.19 -28.06
CA TYR A 289 -5.61 24.66 -26.73
C TYR A 289 -6.89 24.23 -26.02
N GLU A 290 -6.93 22.97 -25.60
CA GLU A 290 -7.99 22.40 -24.77
C GLU A 290 -7.56 22.45 -23.31
N ARG A 291 -8.33 23.16 -22.47
CA ARG A 291 -7.98 23.32 -21.05
C ARG A 291 -8.11 21.99 -20.33
N ASN A 292 -7.01 21.49 -19.76
CA ASN A 292 -7.08 20.36 -18.83
C ASN A 292 -7.87 20.75 -17.57
N GLU A 293 -8.74 19.86 -17.11
CA GLU A 293 -9.52 20.07 -15.89
C GLU A 293 -8.61 20.11 -14.66
N TYR A 294 -7.62 19.23 -14.57
CA TYR A 294 -6.66 19.24 -13.46
C TYR A 294 -5.48 20.19 -13.72
N THR A 295 -5.17 21.04 -12.74
CA THR A 295 -3.91 21.78 -12.70
C THR A 295 -3.33 21.81 -11.29
N PHE A 296 -2.00 21.78 -11.16
CA PHE A 296 -1.32 21.82 -9.87
C PHE A 296 -0.05 22.66 -9.91
N GLN A 297 0.13 23.56 -8.94
CA GLN A 297 1.39 24.27 -8.72
C GLN A 297 1.73 24.34 -7.25
N ARG A 298 2.97 23.98 -6.91
CA ARG A 298 3.58 24.18 -5.61
C ARG A 298 4.73 25.18 -5.72
N HIS A 299 4.91 26.01 -4.71
CA HIS A 299 6.10 26.86 -4.59
C HIS A 299 7.24 26.04 -3.98
N THR A 300 8.18 25.61 -4.82
CA THR A 300 9.24 24.64 -4.49
C THR A 300 10.46 24.88 -5.38
N ASP A 301 11.62 24.41 -4.95
CA ASP A 301 12.86 24.35 -5.73
C ASP A 301 13.10 22.97 -6.38
N ALA A 302 12.30 21.97 -6.01
CA ALA A 302 12.33 20.63 -6.61
C ALA A 302 11.44 20.57 -7.86
N GLY A 303 12.04 20.25 -9.01
CA GLY A 303 11.31 20.14 -10.28
C GLY A 303 10.28 19.01 -10.33
N THR A 304 10.39 18.02 -9.43
CA THR A 304 9.42 16.93 -9.29
C THR A 304 8.18 17.31 -8.48
N GLU A 305 8.24 18.42 -7.73
CA GLU A 305 7.19 18.80 -6.79
C GLU A 305 6.16 19.78 -7.39
N THR A 306 6.21 20.07 -8.70
CA THR A 306 5.32 21.02 -9.37
C THR A 306 5.19 20.71 -10.86
N LEU A 307 4.14 21.18 -11.52
CA LEU A 307 3.92 20.93 -12.95
C LEU A 307 4.27 22.13 -13.82
N ALA A 308 4.85 21.84 -15.00
CA ALA A 308 5.15 22.83 -16.01
C ALA A 308 3.88 23.52 -16.57
N LEU A 309 4.08 24.57 -17.37
CA LEU A 309 3.00 25.24 -18.13
C LEU A 309 1.84 25.71 -17.25
N LYS A 310 2.17 26.42 -16.15
CA LYS A 310 1.19 26.93 -15.16
C LYS A 310 0.33 25.82 -14.55
N GLY A 311 0.95 24.69 -14.25
CA GLY A 311 0.32 23.59 -13.54
C GLY A 311 -0.36 22.55 -14.43
N VAL A 312 -0.29 22.66 -15.75
CA VAL A 312 -0.92 21.71 -16.69
C VAL A 312 -0.06 20.45 -16.89
N GLY A 313 1.27 20.58 -16.81
CA GLY A 313 2.20 19.55 -17.27
C GLY A 313 2.47 19.62 -18.77
N ASN A 314 3.38 18.77 -19.27
CA ASN A 314 3.80 18.78 -20.67
C ASN A 314 2.66 18.37 -21.63
N PRO A 315 2.63 18.87 -22.88
CA PRO A 315 1.56 18.57 -23.83
C PRO A 315 1.47 17.09 -24.19
N LEU A 316 0.23 16.63 -24.38
CA LEU A 316 -0.12 15.25 -24.76
C LEU A 316 -0.92 15.23 -26.06
N ALA A 317 -0.62 14.27 -26.92
CA ALA A 317 -1.26 14.08 -28.21
C ALA A 317 -2.67 13.51 -28.10
N HIS A 318 -3.46 13.68 -29.16
CA HIS A 318 -4.78 13.08 -29.29
C HIS A 318 -4.72 11.64 -29.80
N GLY A 319 -5.81 10.89 -29.61
CA GLY A 319 -6.01 9.59 -30.26
C GLY A 319 -5.15 8.44 -29.72
N THR A 320 -4.50 8.61 -28.57
CA THR A 320 -3.63 7.57 -27.97
C THR A 320 -4.39 6.50 -27.18
N ASN A 321 -5.62 6.80 -26.75
CA ASN A 321 -6.40 6.04 -25.75
C ASN A 321 -5.72 5.92 -24.37
N LEU A 322 -4.62 6.65 -24.14
CA LEU A 322 -3.94 6.69 -22.85
C LEU A 322 -4.54 7.78 -21.97
N VAL A 323 -4.49 7.56 -20.67
CA VAL A 323 -4.96 8.49 -19.64
C VAL A 323 -3.74 9.19 -19.04
N ARG A 324 -3.83 10.51 -18.87
CA ARG A 324 -2.81 11.30 -18.19
C ARG A 324 -2.63 10.82 -16.74
N SER A 325 -1.40 10.81 -16.25
CA SER A 325 -1.06 10.87 -14.83
C SER A 325 -0.20 12.11 -14.64
N ALA A 326 -0.56 13.02 -13.73
CA ALA A 326 0.24 14.22 -13.52
C ALA A 326 1.49 13.90 -12.70
N PHE A 327 1.32 13.07 -11.67
CA PHE A 327 2.38 12.56 -10.81
C PHE A 327 2.48 11.03 -10.93
N ARG A 328 3.60 10.50 -10.44
CA ARG A 328 3.95 9.08 -10.37
C ARG A 328 3.55 8.51 -9.01
N PRO A 329 3.62 7.18 -8.83
CA PRO A 329 3.45 6.56 -7.52
C PRO A 329 4.52 6.94 -6.47
N SER A 330 5.58 7.65 -6.88
CA SER A 330 6.58 8.27 -5.99
C SER A 330 6.17 9.67 -5.51
N ASP A 331 4.96 10.12 -5.84
CA ASP A 331 4.48 11.50 -5.68
C ASP A 331 5.30 12.55 -6.49
N ASP A 332 6.20 12.13 -7.38
CA ASP A 332 6.96 13.02 -8.27
C ASP A 332 6.21 13.29 -9.59
N ALA A 333 6.31 14.50 -10.12
CA ALA A 333 5.74 14.87 -11.41
C ALA A 333 6.26 13.98 -12.55
N THR A 334 5.35 13.57 -13.43
CA THR A 334 5.72 12.90 -14.69
C THR A 334 6.49 13.86 -15.60
N ILE A 335 7.42 13.32 -16.40
CA ILE A 335 8.07 14.10 -17.46
C ILE A 335 7.15 14.11 -18.68
N LEU A 336 6.70 12.94 -19.12
CA LEU A 336 5.66 12.82 -20.15
C LEU A 336 4.41 12.21 -19.51
N GLY A 337 3.28 12.90 -19.61
CA GLY A 337 2.08 12.63 -18.81
C GLY A 337 1.36 11.32 -19.11
N PHE A 338 1.64 10.60 -20.20
CA PHE A 338 1.14 9.24 -20.35
C PHE A 338 2.09 8.25 -19.67
N TYR A 339 1.86 8.05 -18.38
CA TYR A 339 2.61 7.13 -17.54
C TYR A 339 2.16 5.68 -17.80
N ILE A 340 3.02 4.86 -18.40
CA ILE A 340 2.66 3.54 -18.93
C ILE A 340 2.29 2.52 -17.83
N PRO A 341 3.05 2.36 -16.73
CA PRO A 341 2.66 1.47 -15.63
C PRO A 341 1.28 1.75 -15.02
N ALA A 342 0.90 3.01 -14.80
CA ALA A 342 -0.44 3.32 -14.27
C ALA A 342 -1.54 3.09 -15.30
N ASN A 343 -1.29 3.36 -16.59
CA ASN A 343 -2.21 2.99 -17.67
C ASN A 343 -2.42 1.47 -17.73
N ALA A 344 -1.35 0.69 -17.55
CA ALA A 344 -1.43 -0.76 -17.45
C ALA A 344 -2.29 -1.19 -16.24
N MET A 345 -2.01 -0.63 -15.06
CA MET A 345 -2.77 -0.92 -13.84
C MET A 345 -4.26 -0.62 -14.01
N ILE A 346 -4.64 0.59 -14.45
CA ILE A 346 -6.05 0.95 -14.59
C ILE A 346 -6.76 0.10 -15.65
N SER A 347 -6.10 -0.27 -16.75
CA SER A 347 -6.68 -1.15 -17.78
C SER A 347 -7.04 -2.53 -17.21
N VAL A 348 -6.14 -3.11 -16.40
CA VAL A 348 -6.36 -4.41 -15.76
C VAL A 348 -7.47 -4.32 -14.72
N GLU A 349 -7.46 -3.28 -13.87
CA GLU A 349 -8.45 -3.15 -12.81
C GLU A 349 -9.85 -2.83 -13.35
N LEU A 350 -9.97 -2.04 -14.43
CA LEU A 350 -11.24 -1.86 -15.14
C LEU A 350 -11.79 -3.20 -15.66
N ARG A 351 -10.93 -4.04 -16.25
CA ARG A 351 -11.33 -5.37 -16.76
C ARG A 351 -11.79 -6.31 -15.64
N ARG A 352 -11.08 -6.32 -14.51
CA ARG A 352 -11.47 -7.10 -13.32
C ARG A 352 -12.80 -6.61 -12.74
N THR A 353 -12.97 -5.30 -12.59
CA THR A 353 -14.23 -4.70 -12.12
C THR A 353 -15.38 -4.99 -13.08
N ALA A 354 -15.14 -4.96 -14.39
CA ALA A 354 -16.14 -5.33 -15.39
C ALA A 354 -16.64 -6.76 -15.17
N ALA A 355 -15.75 -7.72 -14.90
CA ALA A 355 -16.12 -9.11 -14.63
C ALA A 355 -17.00 -9.25 -13.39
N ILE A 356 -16.68 -8.54 -12.31
CA ILE A 356 -17.52 -8.48 -11.09
C ILE A 356 -18.90 -7.93 -11.40
N LEU A 357 -18.96 -6.80 -12.12
CA LEU A 357 -20.22 -6.13 -12.47
C LEU A 357 -21.10 -6.97 -13.41
N LYS A 358 -20.49 -7.79 -14.28
CA LYS A 358 -21.22 -8.79 -15.05
C LYS A 358 -21.89 -9.82 -14.13
N GLY A 359 -21.17 -10.33 -13.14
CA GLY A 359 -21.70 -11.25 -12.12
C GLY A 359 -22.81 -10.61 -11.26
N ALA A 360 -22.70 -9.31 -10.97
CA ALA A 360 -23.70 -8.54 -10.24
C ALA A 360 -24.92 -8.07 -11.08
N GLY A 361 -25.05 -8.54 -12.33
CA GLY A 361 -26.19 -8.20 -13.18
C GLY A 361 -26.20 -6.77 -13.71
N LYS A 362 -25.02 -6.15 -13.93
CA LYS A 362 -24.84 -4.80 -14.49
C LYS A 362 -24.23 -4.85 -15.90
N PRO A 363 -24.94 -5.40 -16.91
CA PRO A 363 -24.36 -5.65 -18.25
C PRO A 363 -23.94 -4.39 -19.00
N SER A 364 -24.57 -3.24 -18.73
CA SER A 364 -24.17 -1.96 -19.34
C SER A 364 -22.82 -1.49 -18.84
N LEU A 365 -22.60 -1.51 -17.51
CA LEU A 365 -21.31 -1.17 -16.91
C LEU A 365 -20.23 -2.16 -17.32
N TYR A 366 -20.54 -3.46 -17.34
CA TYR A 366 -19.61 -4.47 -17.86
C TYR A 366 -19.08 -4.12 -19.26
N LYS A 367 -19.97 -3.78 -20.20
CA LYS A 367 -19.58 -3.42 -21.57
C LYS A 367 -18.74 -2.16 -21.63
N ASP A 368 -19.13 -1.11 -20.89
CA ASP A 368 -18.40 0.16 -20.85
C ASP A 368 -16.98 -0.01 -20.30
N LEU A 369 -16.84 -0.64 -19.11
CA LEU A 369 -15.53 -0.87 -18.50
C LEU A 369 -14.64 -1.77 -19.36
N THR A 370 -15.21 -2.81 -20.00
CA THR A 370 -14.45 -3.66 -20.93
C THR A 370 -13.91 -2.87 -22.11
N ALA A 371 -14.76 -2.03 -22.73
CA ALA A 371 -14.35 -1.21 -23.87
C ALA A 371 -13.24 -0.21 -23.50
N ARG A 372 -13.32 0.40 -22.33
CA ARG A 372 -12.28 1.30 -21.79
C ARG A 372 -10.96 0.56 -21.54
N ALA A 373 -11.03 -0.60 -20.88
CA ALA A 373 -9.85 -1.44 -20.63
C ALA A 373 -9.16 -1.83 -21.94
N ASP A 374 -9.91 -2.29 -22.94
CA ASP A 374 -9.36 -2.72 -24.23
C ASP A 374 -8.77 -1.54 -25.02
N ALA A 375 -9.37 -0.35 -24.94
CA ALA A 375 -8.85 0.86 -25.58
C ALA A 375 -7.52 1.30 -24.95
N ILE A 376 -7.43 1.35 -23.61
CA ILE A 376 -6.20 1.73 -22.90
C ILE A 376 -5.10 0.70 -23.16
N GLU A 377 -5.39 -0.60 -23.08
CA GLU A 377 -4.42 -1.65 -23.40
C GLU A 377 -3.89 -1.50 -24.83
N LYS A 378 -4.77 -1.27 -25.81
CA LYS A 378 -4.36 -0.99 -27.18
C LYS A 378 -3.46 0.25 -27.26
N GLY A 379 -3.78 1.32 -26.54
CA GLY A 379 -2.96 2.53 -26.45
C GLY A 379 -1.55 2.25 -25.91
N ILE A 380 -1.43 1.38 -24.90
CA ILE A 380 -0.13 0.96 -24.34
C ILE A 380 0.68 0.21 -25.38
N TRP A 381 0.08 -0.73 -26.11
CA TRP A 381 0.80 -1.49 -27.14
C TRP A 381 1.23 -0.63 -28.33
N ASP A 382 0.38 0.32 -28.75
CA ASP A 382 0.64 1.17 -29.91
C ASP A 382 1.65 2.29 -29.63
N HIS A 383 1.60 2.87 -28.42
CA HIS A 383 2.37 4.07 -28.08
C HIS A 383 3.39 3.85 -26.96
N GLY A 384 3.14 2.90 -26.05
CA GLY A 384 4.01 2.59 -24.91
C GLY A 384 5.12 1.58 -25.23
N VAL A 385 5.06 0.86 -26.36
CA VAL A 385 6.14 -0.04 -26.78
C VAL A 385 7.02 0.63 -27.84
N VAL A 386 8.31 0.73 -27.55
CA VAL A 386 9.30 1.39 -28.41
C VAL A 386 10.47 0.45 -28.71
N THR A 387 11.21 0.73 -29.79
CA THR A 387 12.40 -0.06 -30.15
C THR A 387 13.66 0.59 -29.58
N HIS A 388 14.25 -0.05 -28.57
CA HIS A 388 15.54 0.31 -28.03
C HIS A 388 16.68 -0.32 -28.87
N ALA A 389 17.75 0.45 -29.14
CA ALA A 389 18.89 0.02 -29.98
C ALA A 389 19.59 -1.27 -29.49
N LYS A 390 19.79 -1.40 -28.17
CA LYS A 390 20.39 -2.59 -27.52
C LYS A 390 19.41 -3.72 -27.16
N TRP A 391 18.28 -3.41 -26.52
CA TRP A 391 17.36 -4.42 -25.95
C TRP A 391 16.17 -4.78 -26.85
N GLY A 392 16.04 -4.20 -28.04
CA GLY A 392 14.91 -4.49 -28.93
C GLY A 392 13.63 -3.80 -28.47
N LYS A 393 12.46 -4.45 -28.65
CA LYS A 393 11.18 -3.88 -28.20
C LYS A 393 11.10 -3.87 -26.68
N VAL A 394 10.84 -2.71 -26.10
CA VAL A 394 10.69 -2.49 -24.65
C VAL A 394 9.49 -1.59 -24.38
N PHE A 395 8.94 -1.65 -23.17
CA PHE A 395 8.00 -0.65 -22.70
C PHE A 395 8.77 0.63 -22.32
N ALA A 396 8.28 1.77 -22.79
CA ALA A 396 8.67 3.07 -22.27
C ALA A 396 8.02 3.30 -20.91
N TYR A 397 8.68 4.07 -20.05
CA TYR A 397 8.16 4.44 -18.74
C TYR A 397 7.05 5.49 -18.88
N GLU A 398 7.29 6.49 -19.73
CA GLU A 398 6.42 7.61 -20.00
C GLU A 398 6.46 7.98 -21.49
N VAL A 399 5.33 8.39 -22.05
CA VAL A 399 5.20 8.85 -23.44
C VAL A 399 4.32 10.10 -23.55
N ASP A 400 4.40 10.81 -24.68
CA ASP A 400 3.56 11.99 -24.96
C ASP A 400 2.54 11.78 -26.09
N GLY A 401 2.67 10.68 -26.84
CA GLY A 401 1.89 10.37 -28.03
C GLY A 401 2.33 11.10 -29.31
N TYR A 402 3.27 12.04 -29.23
CA TYR A 402 3.92 12.67 -30.40
C TYR A 402 5.14 11.88 -30.90
N GLY A 403 5.63 10.92 -30.10
CA GLY A 403 6.76 10.04 -30.41
C GLY A 403 7.89 10.12 -29.40
N SER A 404 7.83 11.07 -28.46
CA SER A 404 8.79 11.13 -27.36
C SER A 404 8.48 10.04 -26.35
N HIS A 405 9.55 9.51 -25.75
CA HIS A 405 9.46 8.45 -24.77
C HIS A 405 10.62 8.54 -23.77
N ILE A 406 10.36 8.15 -22.53
CA ILE A 406 11.38 8.06 -21.47
C ILE A 406 11.67 6.58 -21.21
N LEU A 407 12.96 6.21 -21.19
CA LEU A 407 13.45 4.87 -20.91
C LEU A 407 14.13 4.88 -19.54
N MET A 408 13.40 4.43 -18.52
CA MET A 408 13.82 4.30 -17.13
C MET A 408 12.87 3.34 -16.41
N ASP A 409 13.06 3.15 -15.11
CA ASP A 409 12.01 2.68 -14.21
C ASP A 409 12.19 3.33 -12.83
N ASP A 410 11.12 3.40 -12.05
CA ASP A 410 11.09 3.83 -10.65
C ASP A 410 10.73 2.64 -9.74
N ALA A 411 11.09 2.70 -8.47
CA ALA A 411 10.83 1.63 -7.52
C ALA A 411 9.37 1.53 -7.03
N ASN A 412 8.60 2.62 -7.11
CA ASN A 412 7.24 2.67 -6.59
C ASN A 412 6.26 1.95 -7.52
N LEU A 413 5.25 1.29 -6.94
CA LEU A 413 4.26 0.51 -7.71
C LEU A 413 3.02 1.35 -8.04
N PRO A 414 2.46 1.22 -9.25
CA PRO A 414 2.89 0.36 -10.37
C PRO A 414 4.17 0.86 -11.04
N SER A 415 5.09 -0.04 -11.41
CA SER A 415 6.31 0.21 -12.19
C SER A 415 6.38 -0.68 -13.45
N LEU A 416 7.36 -0.46 -14.33
CA LEU A 416 7.56 -1.37 -15.48
C LEU A 416 7.96 -2.77 -15.01
N LEU A 417 8.77 -2.86 -13.96
CA LEU A 417 9.17 -4.14 -13.37
C LEU A 417 7.96 -4.94 -12.86
N SER A 418 6.92 -4.26 -12.37
CA SER A 418 5.74 -4.89 -11.76
C SER A 418 4.63 -5.27 -12.74
N LEU A 419 4.76 -5.01 -14.05
CA LEU A 419 3.69 -5.29 -15.03
C LEU A 419 3.09 -6.72 -14.95
N PRO A 420 3.89 -7.79 -14.70
CA PRO A 420 3.32 -9.12 -14.49
C PRO A 420 2.55 -9.27 -13.19
N LEU A 421 2.96 -8.60 -12.11
CA LEU A 421 2.24 -8.64 -10.83
C LEU A 421 0.88 -7.96 -10.93
N LEU A 422 0.80 -6.90 -11.74
CA LEU A 422 -0.48 -6.25 -12.05
C LEU A 422 -1.40 -7.19 -12.83
N GLY A 423 -0.85 -8.14 -13.60
CA GLY A 423 -1.58 -8.99 -14.53
C GLY A 423 -1.78 -8.35 -15.91
N PHE A 424 -0.90 -7.42 -16.30
CA PHE A 424 -0.96 -6.77 -17.61
C PHE A 424 -0.33 -7.64 -18.71
N VAL A 425 0.80 -8.28 -18.40
CA VAL A 425 1.50 -9.21 -19.29
C VAL A 425 1.99 -10.41 -18.50
N GLU A 426 2.14 -11.55 -19.17
CA GLU A 426 2.81 -12.71 -18.57
C GLU A 426 4.29 -12.43 -18.31
N ARG A 427 4.85 -13.10 -17.30
CA ARG A 427 6.26 -12.94 -16.92
C ARG A 427 7.21 -13.29 -18.06
N ASP A 428 6.85 -14.22 -18.94
CA ASP A 428 7.68 -14.65 -20.08
C ASP A 428 7.45 -13.82 -21.36
N ASN A 429 6.60 -12.78 -21.32
CA ASN A 429 6.38 -11.88 -22.45
C ASN A 429 7.70 -11.27 -22.93
N GLU A 430 7.96 -11.35 -24.24
CA GLU A 430 9.24 -10.93 -24.83
C GLU A 430 9.55 -9.45 -24.58
N VAL A 431 8.56 -8.57 -24.76
CA VAL A 431 8.73 -7.12 -24.56
C VAL A 431 9.00 -6.83 -23.08
N TYR A 432 8.27 -7.48 -22.17
CA TYR A 432 8.55 -7.38 -20.74
C TYR A 432 9.95 -7.88 -20.38
N GLN A 433 10.38 -9.03 -20.90
CA GLN A 433 11.70 -9.58 -20.61
C GLN A 433 12.83 -8.68 -21.13
N ASN A 434 12.66 -8.07 -22.29
CA ASN A 434 13.59 -7.06 -22.80
C ASN A 434 13.61 -5.81 -21.90
N THR A 435 12.43 -5.36 -21.46
CA THR A 435 12.27 -4.23 -20.55
C THR A 435 12.94 -4.53 -19.21
N ARG A 436 12.67 -5.68 -18.59
CA ARG A 436 13.28 -6.16 -17.35
C ARG A 436 14.81 -6.15 -17.43
N LYS A 437 15.39 -6.68 -18.50
CA LYS A 437 16.85 -6.68 -18.71
C LYS A 437 17.41 -5.27 -18.84
N MET A 438 16.69 -4.36 -19.50
CA MET A 438 17.08 -2.95 -19.63
C MET A 438 17.06 -2.26 -18.26
N ILE A 439 15.93 -2.34 -17.55
CA ILE A 439 15.68 -1.54 -16.34
C ILE A 439 16.45 -2.02 -15.10
N LEU A 440 16.87 -3.29 -15.07
CA LEU A 440 17.75 -3.87 -14.06
C LEU A 440 19.24 -3.75 -14.41
N SER A 441 19.60 -2.76 -15.25
CA SER A 441 20.99 -2.53 -15.66
C SER A 441 21.36 -1.05 -15.59
N ARG A 442 22.61 -0.76 -15.18
CA ARG A 442 23.17 0.61 -15.16
C ARG A 442 23.21 1.27 -16.54
N GLU A 443 23.26 0.46 -17.59
CA GLU A 443 23.31 0.96 -18.97
C GLU A 443 21.92 1.31 -19.51
N GLY A 444 20.86 0.73 -18.96
CA GLY A 444 19.49 0.84 -19.48
C GLY A 444 18.54 1.64 -18.61
N ASN A 445 18.82 1.83 -17.32
CA ASN A 445 18.02 2.67 -16.43
C ASN A 445 18.91 3.65 -15.64
N PRO A 446 18.70 4.97 -15.78
CA PRO A 446 19.46 5.97 -15.03
C PRO A 446 19.26 5.88 -13.50
N TYR A 447 18.20 5.22 -13.04
CA TYR A 447 17.89 5.00 -11.63
C TYR A 447 18.17 3.56 -11.16
N TYR A 448 18.84 2.72 -11.97
CA TYR A 448 19.42 1.48 -11.46
C TYR A 448 20.75 1.80 -10.77
N LEU A 449 20.70 1.94 -9.45
CA LEU A 449 21.82 2.34 -8.63
C LEU A 449 22.56 1.11 -8.08
N GLN A 450 23.88 1.17 -8.09
CA GLN A 450 24.73 0.09 -7.58
C GLN A 450 25.97 0.69 -6.91
N GLY A 451 26.12 0.41 -5.63
CA GLY A 451 27.28 0.77 -4.83
C GLY A 451 27.86 -0.44 -4.10
N ARG A 452 28.79 -0.21 -3.18
CA ARG A 452 29.46 -1.30 -2.46
C ARG A 452 28.57 -2.03 -1.45
N ALA A 453 27.48 -1.40 -1.00
CA ALA A 453 26.68 -1.88 0.13
C ALA A 453 25.27 -2.33 -0.29
N PHE A 454 24.72 -1.77 -1.36
CA PHE A 454 23.39 -2.13 -1.86
C PHE A 454 23.27 -1.87 -3.37
N ARG A 455 22.23 -2.41 -3.99
CA ARG A 455 21.87 -2.14 -5.40
C ARG A 455 20.37 -2.30 -5.59
N GLY A 456 19.82 -1.63 -6.60
CA GLY A 456 18.40 -1.72 -6.94
C GLY A 456 17.95 -0.50 -7.75
N ILE A 457 16.66 -0.45 -8.06
CA ILE A 457 16.05 0.73 -8.67
C ILE A 457 15.76 1.74 -7.56
N GLY A 458 16.12 3.00 -7.80
CA GLY A 458 15.74 4.14 -6.99
C GLY A 458 14.69 4.98 -7.70
N GLY A 459 14.91 6.29 -7.72
CA GLY A 459 14.04 7.26 -8.37
C GLY A 459 14.54 8.68 -8.13
N PRO A 460 13.96 9.68 -8.80
CA PRO A 460 14.31 11.07 -8.54
C PRO A 460 13.90 11.55 -7.14
N HIS A 461 12.92 10.91 -6.50
CA HIS A 461 12.38 11.29 -5.19
C HIS A 461 13.44 11.49 -4.10
N ILE A 462 14.30 10.49 -3.88
CA ILE A 462 15.41 10.57 -2.91
C ILE A 462 16.73 10.94 -3.63
N GLY A 463 16.82 10.64 -4.92
CA GLY A 463 17.92 11.06 -5.78
C GLY A 463 18.96 9.96 -6.06
N LEU A 464 20.18 10.38 -6.37
CA LEU A 464 21.14 9.58 -7.15
C LEU A 464 21.92 8.52 -6.34
N THR A 465 21.67 8.41 -5.04
CA THR A 465 22.46 7.53 -4.15
C THR A 465 21.62 6.49 -3.42
N HIS A 466 20.28 6.56 -3.50
CA HIS A 466 19.39 5.74 -2.71
C HIS A 466 18.53 4.82 -3.59
N ALA A 467 18.75 3.51 -3.46
CA ALA A 467 17.90 2.49 -4.08
C ALA A 467 16.87 1.98 -3.09
N TRP A 468 15.73 1.55 -3.58
CA TRP A 468 14.59 1.18 -2.74
C TRP A 468 14.50 -0.34 -2.61
N PRO A 469 14.39 -0.89 -1.39
CA PRO A 469 14.23 -2.33 -1.18
C PRO A 469 13.03 -2.92 -1.93
N MET A 470 11.96 -2.14 -2.10
CA MET A 470 10.78 -2.55 -2.88
C MET A 470 11.13 -2.96 -4.32
N SER A 471 12.11 -2.34 -4.96
CA SER A 471 12.53 -2.74 -6.31
C SER A 471 13.06 -4.18 -6.35
N LEU A 472 13.82 -4.60 -5.34
CA LEU A 472 14.33 -5.97 -5.22
C LEU A 472 13.22 -6.96 -4.86
N LEU A 473 12.25 -6.55 -4.04
CA LEU A 473 11.09 -7.37 -3.70
C LEU A 473 10.21 -7.65 -4.92
N VAL A 474 9.97 -6.63 -5.75
CA VAL A 474 9.27 -6.80 -7.03
C VAL A 474 10.11 -7.64 -7.98
N GLN A 475 11.43 -7.45 -8.03
CA GLN A 475 12.36 -8.26 -8.82
C GLN A 475 12.25 -9.75 -8.46
N ILE A 476 12.15 -10.09 -7.17
CA ILE A 476 11.94 -11.46 -6.66
C ILE A 476 10.60 -12.02 -7.15
N MET A 477 9.49 -11.32 -6.92
CA MET A 477 8.15 -11.79 -7.29
C MET A 477 7.96 -11.96 -8.81
N THR A 478 8.86 -11.35 -9.59
CA THR A 478 8.87 -11.42 -11.06
C THR A 478 10.02 -12.23 -11.64
N SER A 479 10.74 -12.99 -10.82
CA SER A 479 11.80 -13.91 -11.25
C SER A 479 11.41 -15.38 -11.06
N ASP A 480 11.95 -16.25 -11.91
CA ASP A 480 11.98 -17.71 -11.71
C ASP A 480 13.39 -18.26 -11.48
N ASP A 481 14.42 -17.40 -11.47
CA ASP A 481 15.80 -17.74 -11.18
C ASP A 481 16.05 -17.73 -9.66
N ASP A 482 16.30 -18.90 -9.08
CA ASP A 482 16.53 -19.07 -7.65
C ASP A 482 17.76 -18.30 -7.15
N ASP A 483 18.81 -18.19 -7.96
CA ASP A 483 20.03 -17.47 -7.59
C ASP A 483 19.80 -15.95 -7.58
N GLU A 484 19.01 -15.43 -8.52
CA GLU A 484 18.57 -14.03 -8.52
C GLU A 484 17.74 -13.73 -7.26
N ILE A 485 16.78 -14.61 -6.95
CA ILE A 485 15.88 -14.46 -5.80
C ILE A 485 16.66 -14.43 -4.49
N ILE A 486 17.56 -15.40 -4.27
CA ILE A 486 18.34 -15.47 -3.03
C ILE A 486 19.23 -14.23 -2.88
N GLN A 487 19.90 -13.79 -3.95
CA GLN A 487 20.73 -12.58 -3.91
C GLN A 487 19.93 -11.33 -3.54
N CYS A 488 18.72 -11.17 -4.10
CA CYS A 488 17.84 -10.06 -3.76
C CYS A 488 17.35 -10.15 -2.31
N LEU A 489 16.97 -11.33 -1.83
CA LEU A 489 16.54 -11.55 -0.44
C LEU A 489 17.66 -11.21 0.56
N ASP A 490 18.89 -11.64 0.28
CA ASP A 490 20.04 -11.37 1.14
C ASP A 490 20.34 -9.87 1.21
N LEU A 491 20.31 -9.17 0.07
CA LEU A 491 20.47 -7.72 0.03
C LEU A 491 19.39 -7.00 0.87
N VAL A 492 18.11 -7.37 0.71
CA VAL A 492 17.01 -6.76 1.47
C VAL A 492 17.18 -7.04 2.97
N LYS A 493 17.53 -8.27 3.34
CA LYS A 493 17.75 -8.70 4.72
C LYS A 493 18.90 -7.93 5.38
N GLU A 494 20.04 -7.80 4.69
CA GLU A 494 21.18 -7.02 5.17
C GLU A 494 20.87 -5.52 5.28
N ALA A 495 19.97 -5.01 4.43
CA ALA A 495 19.51 -3.63 4.43
C ALA A 495 18.42 -3.32 5.46
N ALA A 496 18.02 -4.29 6.28
CA ALA A 496 16.99 -4.15 7.32
C ALA A 496 17.59 -4.26 8.74
N PRO A 497 18.57 -3.41 9.14
CA PRO A 497 19.26 -3.53 10.43
C PRO A 497 18.34 -3.38 11.65
N LEU A 498 17.17 -2.76 11.47
CA LEU A 498 16.14 -2.64 12.51
C LEU A 498 15.06 -3.70 12.40
N GLY A 499 15.19 -4.69 11.51
CA GLY A 499 14.18 -5.73 11.33
C GLY A 499 12.89 -5.23 10.67
N LEU A 500 12.93 -4.09 9.98
CA LEU A 500 11.85 -3.51 9.17
C LEU A 500 12.40 -3.11 7.80
N ILE A 501 11.50 -2.95 6.83
CA ILE A 501 11.84 -2.50 5.48
C ILE A 501 11.71 -0.98 5.42
N HIS A 502 12.81 -0.35 5.00
CA HIS A 502 12.89 1.10 4.82
C HIS A 502 12.45 1.51 3.41
N GLU A 503 12.15 2.79 3.24
CA GLU A 503 11.84 3.37 1.92
C GLU A 503 13.01 3.25 0.96
N SER A 504 14.18 3.76 1.36
CA SER A 504 15.36 3.75 0.52
C SER A 504 16.65 3.55 1.32
N ILE A 505 17.68 3.03 0.65
CA ILE A 505 18.98 2.66 1.22
C ILE A 505 20.08 3.31 0.38
N ASN A 506 20.99 4.01 1.04
CA ASN A 506 22.19 4.53 0.37
C ASN A 506 23.06 3.37 -0.12
N VAL A 507 23.30 3.31 -1.43
CA VAL A 507 24.02 2.19 -2.07
C VAL A 507 25.48 2.05 -1.63
N GLU A 508 26.06 3.08 -1.02
CA GLU A 508 27.41 3.06 -0.45
C GLU A 508 27.45 2.82 1.07
N LYS A 509 26.31 2.94 1.76
CA LYS A 509 26.23 2.89 3.23
C LYS A 509 24.84 2.42 3.69
N VAL A 510 24.67 1.11 3.89
CA VAL A 510 23.40 0.48 4.33
C VAL A 510 22.74 1.10 5.57
N ARG A 511 23.52 1.70 6.49
CA ARG A 511 22.97 2.37 7.69
C ARG A 511 22.43 3.78 7.44
N ASP A 512 22.54 4.28 6.22
CA ASP A 512 21.95 5.52 5.76
C ASP A 512 20.71 5.17 4.93
N TYR A 513 19.54 5.37 5.52
CA TYR A 513 18.24 4.97 4.99
C TYR A 513 17.17 6.00 5.36
N THR A 514 16.08 6.00 4.60
CA THR A 514 14.92 6.88 4.82
C THR A 514 13.72 6.10 5.36
N ARG A 515 12.83 6.80 6.08
CA ARG A 515 11.57 6.28 6.66
C ARG A 515 11.73 4.96 7.43
N PRO A 516 12.08 5.02 8.73
CA PRO A 516 12.20 3.83 9.58
C PRO A 516 10.87 3.08 9.78
N TRP A 517 9.74 3.75 9.51
CA TRP A 517 8.41 3.18 9.57
C TRP A 517 7.67 3.44 8.25
N PHE A 518 7.73 2.45 7.36
CA PHE A 518 7.00 2.48 6.11
C PHE A 518 6.19 1.19 5.93
N ALA A 519 4.90 1.26 6.29
CA ALA A 519 4.05 0.07 6.37
C ALA A 519 3.78 -0.57 5.01
N TRP A 520 3.75 0.23 3.93
CA TRP A 520 3.64 -0.29 2.57
C TRP A 520 4.86 -1.17 2.21
N ALA A 521 6.10 -0.69 2.41
CA ALA A 521 7.29 -1.48 2.12
C ALA A 521 7.36 -2.79 2.93
N ASN A 522 6.95 -2.75 4.20
CA ASN A 522 6.78 -3.94 5.05
C ASN A 522 5.75 -4.93 4.47
N SER A 523 4.64 -4.40 3.94
CA SER A 523 3.57 -5.20 3.31
C SER A 523 4.04 -5.86 2.01
N VAL A 524 4.81 -5.16 1.17
CA VAL A 524 5.41 -5.74 -0.05
C VAL A 524 6.41 -6.85 0.30
N PHE A 525 7.20 -6.69 1.36
CA PHE A 525 8.08 -7.76 1.84
C PHE A 525 7.28 -8.99 2.28
N ALA A 526 6.21 -8.79 3.04
CA ALA A 526 5.38 -9.90 3.47
C ALA A 526 4.71 -10.61 2.28
N GLN A 527 4.22 -9.88 1.28
CA GLN A 527 3.72 -10.45 0.02
C GLN A 527 4.81 -11.28 -0.69
N THR A 528 6.05 -10.79 -0.72
CA THR A 528 7.18 -11.49 -1.34
C THR A 528 7.48 -12.81 -0.63
N ILE A 529 7.51 -12.81 0.71
CA ILE A 529 7.74 -14.04 1.49
C ILE A 529 6.57 -15.04 1.31
N LEU A 530 5.33 -14.56 1.26
CA LEU A 530 4.16 -15.42 1.02
C LEU A 530 4.13 -15.98 -0.41
N ASP A 531 4.49 -15.19 -1.43
CA ASP A 531 4.67 -15.67 -2.81
C ASP A 531 5.73 -16.78 -2.88
N LEU A 532 6.89 -16.58 -2.27
CA LEU A 532 7.94 -17.59 -2.25
C LEU A 532 7.53 -18.83 -1.45
N ALA A 533 6.82 -18.67 -0.34
CA ALA A 533 6.32 -19.78 0.45
C ALA A 533 5.37 -20.68 -0.36
N GLU A 534 4.60 -20.11 -1.28
CA GLU A 534 3.71 -20.83 -2.19
C GLU A 534 4.47 -21.38 -3.41
N ARG A 535 5.20 -20.52 -4.13
CA ARG A 535 5.76 -20.81 -5.46
C ARG A 535 7.13 -21.52 -5.41
N LYS A 536 7.96 -21.19 -4.43
CA LYS A 536 9.35 -21.67 -4.29
C LYS A 536 9.68 -21.97 -2.81
N PRO A 537 8.91 -22.84 -2.12
CA PRO A 537 9.05 -23.10 -0.68
C PRO A 537 10.45 -23.59 -0.29
N HIS A 538 11.19 -24.23 -1.20
CA HIS A 538 12.53 -24.73 -0.95
C HIS A 538 13.55 -23.63 -0.62
N LEU A 539 13.30 -22.40 -1.06
CA LEU A 539 14.15 -21.24 -0.75
C LEU A 539 13.99 -20.74 0.69
N LEU A 540 12.82 -20.96 1.30
CA LEU A 540 12.52 -20.50 2.67
C LEU A 540 12.59 -21.62 3.72
N PHE A 541 12.05 -22.79 3.36
CA PHE A 541 11.82 -23.92 4.26
C PHE A 541 12.78 -25.09 3.99
N GLY A 542 13.52 -25.04 2.87
CA GLY A 542 14.52 -26.04 2.49
C GLY A 542 14.07 -27.07 1.46
N THR A 543 15.05 -27.83 0.93
CA THR A 543 14.81 -28.87 -0.09
C THR A 543 13.72 -29.85 0.31
N GLY A 544 12.73 -30.06 -0.58
CA GLY A 544 11.61 -30.95 -0.36
C GLY A 544 10.48 -30.38 0.50
N ALA A 545 10.50 -29.07 0.80
CA ALA A 545 9.41 -28.41 1.48
C ALA A 545 8.17 -28.30 0.60
N GLU A 546 7.00 -28.52 1.22
CA GLU A 546 5.70 -28.35 0.57
C GLU A 546 5.34 -26.86 0.45
N PRO A 547 4.60 -26.47 -0.61
CA PRO A 547 4.02 -25.13 -0.73
C PRO A 547 3.17 -24.76 0.49
N TYR A 548 3.36 -23.54 0.99
CA TYR A 548 2.48 -22.93 1.98
C TYR A 548 1.60 -21.88 1.32
N VAL A 549 0.29 -22.11 1.32
CA VAL A 549 -0.72 -21.16 0.87
C VAL A 549 -1.36 -20.55 2.09
N ILE A 550 -1.26 -19.22 2.23
CA ILE A 550 -1.92 -18.49 3.32
C ILE A 550 -3.44 -18.56 3.17
N GLY A 551 -4.12 -18.71 4.31
CA GLY A 551 -5.56 -18.91 4.38
C GLY A 551 -5.86 -20.29 4.91
#